data_AF-A0A7R9VG84-F1
#
_entry.id   AF-A0A7R9VG84-F1
#
_cell.length_a   1.000
_cell.length_b   1.000
_cell.length_c   1.000
_cell.angle_alpha   90.00
_cell.angle_beta   90.00
_cell.angle_gamma   90.00
#
_symmetry.space_group_name_H-M   'P 1'
#
loop_
_entity.id
_entity.type
_entity.pdbx_description
1 polymer ?
#
loop_
_entity_poly.entity_id
_entity_poly.type
_entity_poly.pdbx_seq_one_letter_code
_entity_poly.pdbx_strand_id
1 'polypeptide(L)'
;MVYIISGDLAGKGKLHHTGKLNARPDDGDLCCVTGLQLLVCGPGEHVDAMGSFGLSRGHTTPGEDGAAPPLSLYVVTESQTLAFNVATGLRTILDQQGSRNPRCCLLRDGLLVVARDEGLYDYTLDTRAGCTVFEGKKQQLAMLRRFHVLVTSQGGRG
;
A
#
# COMPACT_ATOMS: atom_id res chain seq x y z
N MET A 1 0.81 -7.73 -13.52
CA MET A 1 2.28 -7.55 -13.36
C MET A 1 2.53 -6.12 -12.91
N VAL A 2 3.44 -5.87 -11.96
CA VAL A 2 3.70 -4.52 -11.41
C VAL A 2 5.09 -4.05 -11.81
N TYR A 3 5.17 -2.89 -12.45
CA TYR A 3 6.44 -2.27 -12.86
C TYR A 3 6.81 -1.16 -11.89
N ILE A 4 8.05 -1.17 -11.42
CA ILE A 4 8.61 -0.12 -10.58
C ILE A 4 9.47 0.76 -11.49
N ILE A 5 9.10 2.03 -11.54
CA ILE A 5 9.80 3.06 -12.31
C ILE A 5 10.19 4.14 -11.32
N SER A 6 11.48 4.48 -11.26
CA SER A 6 11.98 5.59 -10.45
C SER A 6 12.59 6.66 -11.34
N GLY A 7 12.64 7.88 -10.83
CA GLY A 7 13.24 9.00 -11.54
C GLY A 7 12.74 10.33 -11.00
N ASP A 8 13.48 11.39 -11.28
CA ASP A 8 13.09 12.75 -10.95
C ASP A 8 12.34 13.38 -12.12
N LEU A 9 11.05 13.64 -11.94
CA LEU A 9 10.21 14.29 -12.95
C LEU A 9 10.34 15.83 -12.93
N ALA A 10 10.94 16.42 -11.89
CA ALA A 10 10.94 17.86 -11.67
C ALA A 10 11.95 18.65 -12.54
N GLY A 11 12.81 17.99 -13.32
CA GLY A 11 13.86 18.70 -14.08
C GLY A 11 14.43 17.95 -15.29
N LYS A 12 13.60 17.61 -16.29
CA LYS A 12 14.01 16.80 -17.47
C LYS A 12 14.69 15.47 -17.11
N GLY A 13 14.50 14.97 -15.88
CA GLY A 13 15.09 13.72 -15.44
C GLY A 13 14.51 12.55 -16.23
N LYS A 14 15.32 11.52 -16.41
CA LYS A 14 14.90 10.30 -17.11
C LYS A 14 14.21 9.37 -16.13
N LEU A 15 13.11 8.78 -16.57
CA LEU A 15 12.49 7.66 -15.87
C LEU A 15 13.31 6.40 -16.16
N HIS A 16 13.64 5.68 -15.10
CA HIS A 16 14.38 4.42 -15.15
C HIS A 16 13.49 3.31 -14.62
N HIS A 17 13.35 2.25 -15.41
CA HIS A 17 12.73 1.02 -14.93
C HIS A 17 13.68 0.37 -13.93
N THR A 18 13.27 0.30 -12.67
CA THR A 18 14.12 -0.21 -11.57
C THR A 18 13.77 -1.62 -11.15
N GLY A 19 12.56 -2.09 -11.43
CA GLY A 19 12.14 -3.41 -10.98
C GLY A 19 10.84 -3.88 -11.59
N LYS A 20 10.66 -5.21 -11.56
CA LYS A 20 9.47 -5.89 -12.07
C LYS A 20 8.99 -6.88 -11.02
N LEU A 21 7.82 -6.65 -10.47
CA LEU A 21 7.21 -7.51 -9.45
C LEU A 21 6.08 -8.34 -10.07
N ASN A 22 6.08 -9.63 -9.78
CA ASN A 22 5.09 -10.54 -10.30
C ASN A 22 3.95 -10.75 -9.30
N ALA A 23 2.90 -9.94 -9.45
CA ALA A 23 1.67 -10.09 -8.68
C ALA A 23 0.79 -11.28 -9.10
N ARG A 24 1.08 -11.96 -10.24
CA ARG A 24 0.21 -12.98 -10.89
C ARG A 24 -1.25 -12.91 -10.42
N PRO A 25 -2.03 -11.91 -10.87
CA PRO A 25 -3.47 -12.06 -10.88
C PRO A 25 -3.83 -13.40 -11.52
N ASP A 26 -4.79 -14.12 -10.97
CA ASP A 26 -5.48 -15.16 -11.73
C ASP A 26 -6.07 -14.50 -13.00
N ASP A 27 -6.14 -15.23 -14.12
CA ASP A 27 -6.40 -14.65 -15.45
C ASP A 27 -7.63 -13.72 -15.45
N GLY A 28 -7.42 -12.42 -15.72
CA GLY A 28 -8.48 -11.41 -15.88
C GLY A 28 -8.66 -10.44 -14.70
N ASP A 29 -7.99 -10.65 -13.57
CA ASP A 29 -8.12 -9.79 -12.38
C ASP A 29 -7.62 -8.35 -12.61
N LEU A 30 -8.42 -7.37 -12.16
CA LEU A 30 -7.96 -6.00 -11.99
C LEU A 30 -6.96 -5.92 -10.83
N CYS A 31 -5.90 -5.12 -11.01
CA CYS A 31 -4.92 -4.85 -9.96
C CYS A 31 -5.01 -3.38 -9.53
N CYS A 32 -5.11 -3.13 -8.23
CA CYS A 32 -4.80 -1.83 -7.64
C CYS A 32 -3.47 -1.88 -6.89
N VAL A 33 -2.65 -0.85 -7.12
CA VAL A 33 -1.44 -0.59 -6.34
C VAL A 33 -1.75 0.60 -5.46
N THR A 34 -1.69 0.39 -4.15
CA THR A 34 -2.39 1.27 -3.21
C THR A 34 -1.46 2.08 -2.33
N GLY A 35 -0.21 1.66 -2.17
CA GLY A 35 0.75 2.48 -1.43
C GLY A 35 2.14 1.87 -1.29
N LEU A 36 3.10 2.76 -1.12
CA LEU A 36 4.48 2.47 -0.75
C LEU A 36 4.67 2.83 0.72
N GLN A 37 5.21 1.91 1.52
CA GLN A 37 5.61 2.16 2.90
C GLN A 37 7.14 2.12 3.01
N LEU A 38 7.72 3.21 3.50
CA LEU A 38 9.13 3.27 3.86
C LEU A 38 9.29 2.76 5.29
N LEU A 39 10.01 1.66 5.51
CA LEU A 39 10.32 1.19 6.87
C LEU A 39 11.54 1.93 7.40
N VAL A 40 11.35 2.98 8.20
CA VAL A 40 12.47 3.61 8.90
C VAL A 40 12.96 2.64 9.98
N CYS A 41 14.03 1.89 9.70
CA CYS A 41 14.76 1.14 10.72
C CYS A 41 15.54 2.13 11.59
N GLY A 42 14.90 2.66 12.63
CA GLY A 42 15.56 3.35 13.74
C GLY A 42 15.43 2.52 15.01
N PRO A 43 16.44 2.52 15.92
CA PRO A 43 16.31 1.88 17.21
C PRO A 43 15.33 2.70 18.06
N GLY A 44 14.06 2.27 18.06
CA GLY A 44 13.02 2.68 18.99
C GLY A 44 12.75 4.19 19.06
N GLU A 45 11.81 4.69 18.26
CA GLU A 45 11.02 5.85 18.66
C GLU A 45 9.72 5.90 17.85
N HIS A 46 8.61 6.00 18.59
CA HIS A 46 7.27 6.21 18.07
C HIS A 46 7.24 7.64 17.50
N VAL A 47 7.23 7.80 16.17
CA VAL A 47 7.11 9.11 15.54
C VAL A 47 5.74 9.22 14.90
N ASP A 48 4.93 10.11 15.47
CA ASP A 48 3.63 10.51 14.97
C ASP A 48 3.68 10.82 13.47
N ALA A 49 2.90 10.08 12.69
CA ALA A 49 2.65 10.35 11.30
C ALA A 49 1.88 11.67 11.15
N MET A 50 2.60 12.78 10.99
CA MET A 50 2.03 14.05 10.53
C MET A 50 2.83 14.53 9.33
N GLY A 51 2.12 14.62 8.19
CA GLY A 51 2.72 14.66 6.86
C GLY A 51 3.61 15.86 6.58
N SER A 52 4.59 15.62 5.71
CA SER A 52 5.01 16.56 4.68
C SER A 52 5.94 15.82 3.72
N PHE A 53 5.60 15.77 2.42
CA PHE A 53 6.62 15.56 1.38
C PHE A 53 7.47 16.82 1.30
N GLY A 54 8.32 17.02 2.32
CA GLY A 54 9.35 18.03 2.35
C GLY A 54 10.69 17.31 2.26
N LEU A 55 11.34 17.39 1.10
CA LEU A 55 12.77 17.11 0.93
C LEU A 55 13.57 18.10 1.78
N SER A 56 13.58 17.89 3.09
CA SER A 56 14.45 18.65 3.98
C SER A 56 15.83 18.02 3.91
N ARG A 57 16.77 18.76 3.31
CA ARG A 57 18.22 18.54 3.36
C ARG A 57 18.67 18.44 4.83
N GLY A 58 18.55 17.26 5.42
CA GLY A 58 19.23 16.87 6.64
C GLY A 58 20.61 16.36 6.26
N HIS A 59 21.63 17.15 6.56
CA HIS A 59 23.03 16.80 6.38
C HIS A 59 23.40 15.73 7.42
N THR A 60 23.17 14.45 7.10
CA THR A 60 23.72 13.33 7.87
C THR A 60 25.10 13.02 7.33
N THR A 61 26.09 13.11 8.20
CA THR A 61 27.48 12.71 7.95
C THR A 61 27.57 11.26 7.46
N PRO A 62 28.49 10.93 6.53
CA PRO A 62 28.62 9.59 5.98
C PRO A 62 29.30 8.69 7.01
N GLY A 63 28.51 8.03 7.85
CA GLY A 63 28.90 6.81 8.56
C GLY A 63 28.60 5.62 7.66
N GLU A 64 29.58 4.74 7.50
CA GLU A 64 29.57 3.52 6.70
C GLU A 64 28.30 2.65 6.90
N ASP A 65 27.82 2.06 5.79
CA ASP A 65 26.74 1.07 5.68
C ASP A 65 25.33 1.47 6.15
N GLY A 66 24.89 2.69 5.81
CA GLY A 66 23.49 3.08 5.88
C GLY A 66 22.63 2.40 4.81
N ALA A 67 22.31 1.11 4.99
CA ALA A 67 21.35 0.40 4.14
C ALA A 67 20.04 1.21 4.09
N ALA A 68 19.60 1.58 2.88
CA ALA A 68 18.37 2.32 2.72
C ALA A 68 17.21 1.59 3.45
N PRO A 69 16.36 2.31 4.18
CA PRO A 69 15.24 1.72 4.89
C PRO A 69 14.43 0.81 3.96
N PRO A 70 14.12 -0.45 4.34
CA PRO A 70 13.47 -1.38 3.44
C PRO A 70 12.12 -0.81 2.96
N LEU A 71 12.00 -0.63 1.65
CA LEU A 71 10.78 -0.13 1.03
C LEU A 71 9.86 -1.31 0.74
N SER A 72 8.64 -1.25 1.26
CA SER A 72 7.62 -2.26 1.03
C SER A 72 6.47 -1.70 0.19
N LEU A 73 5.94 -2.52 -0.71
CA LEU A 73 4.82 -2.18 -1.59
C LEU A 73 3.65 -3.13 -1.31
N TYR A 74 2.48 -2.56 -1.06
CA TYR A 74 1.24 -3.33 -1.01
C TYR A 74 0.58 -3.37 -2.38
N VAL A 75 0.14 -4.56 -2.77
CA VAL A 75 -0.60 -4.79 -4.01
C VAL A 75 -1.87 -5.55 -3.67
N VAL A 76 -3.01 -5.05 -4.15
CA VAL A 76 -4.31 -5.70 -3.97
C VAL A 76 -4.81 -6.05 -5.37
N THR A 77 -5.00 -7.35 -5.63
CA THR A 77 -5.71 -7.84 -6.81
C THR A 77 -7.16 -8.10 -6.44
N GLU A 78 -7.97 -8.71 -7.31
CA GLU A 78 -9.31 -9.16 -6.91
C GLU A 78 -9.22 -10.42 -6.03
N SER A 79 -8.29 -11.31 -6.37
CA SER A 79 -8.04 -12.59 -5.71
C SER A 79 -7.10 -12.55 -4.51
N GLN A 80 -6.20 -11.57 -4.39
CA GLN A 80 -5.12 -11.61 -3.40
C GLN A 80 -4.77 -10.25 -2.81
N THR A 81 -4.26 -10.28 -1.59
CA THR A 81 -3.63 -9.14 -0.92
C THR A 81 -2.15 -9.49 -0.67
N LEU A 82 -1.24 -8.68 -1.20
CA LEU A 82 0.19 -8.98 -1.26
C LEU A 82 1.03 -7.84 -0.66
N ALA A 83 2.16 -8.20 -0.05
CA ALA A 83 3.26 -7.30 0.24
C ALA A 83 4.51 -7.71 -0.55
N PHE A 84 5.24 -6.73 -1.05
CA PHE A 84 6.51 -6.92 -1.73
C PHE A 84 7.60 -6.12 -1.03
N ASN A 85 8.73 -6.77 -0.74
CA ASN A 85 9.95 -6.05 -0.45
C ASN A 85 10.56 -5.58 -1.79
N VAL A 86 10.67 -4.27 -1.97
CA VAL A 86 11.13 -3.67 -3.24
C VAL A 86 12.62 -3.94 -3.47
N ALA A 87 13.42 -4.02 -2.41
CA ALA A 87 14.86 -4.23 -2.51
C ALA A 87 15.21 -5.69 -2.86
N THR A 88 14.54 -6.66 -2.22
CA THR A 88 14.82 -8.09 -2.42
C THR A 88 13.93 -8.74 -3.47
N GLY A 89 12.82 -8.08 -3.86
CA GLY A 89 11.79 -8.66 -4.72
C GLY A 89 10.95 -9.75 -4.03
N LEU A 90 11.16 -10.01 -2.74
CA LEU A 90 10.43 -11.03 -1.99
C LEU A 90 8.95 -10.68 -1.90
N ARG A 91 8.11 -11.67 -2.17
CA ARG A 91 6.65 -11.57 -2.13
C ARG A 91 6.07 -12.33 -0.94
N THR A 92 5.22 -11.66 -0.18
CA THR A 92 4.41 -12.26 0.90
C THR A 92 2.94 -12.17 0.52
N ILE A 93 2.22 -13.30 0.60
CA ILE A 93 0.77 -13.33 0.45
C ILE A 93 0.17 -13.07 1.83
N LEU A 94 -0.52 -11.94 1.99
CA LEU A 94 -1.17 -11.56 3.25
C LEU A 94 -2.57 -12.15 3.36
N ASP A 95 -3.23 -12.35 2.22
CA ASP A 95 -4.57 -12.92 2.14
C ASP A 95 -4.81 -13.54 0.76
N GLN A 96 -5.61 -14.62 0.73
CA GLN A 96 -6.09 -15.29 -0.49
C GLN A 96 -7.39 -14.67 -1.02
N GLN A 97 -7.63 -13.42 -0.65
CA GLN A 97 -8.73 -12.60 -1.14
C GLN A 97 -8.19 -11.18 -1.32
N GLY A 98 -8.72 -10.45 -2.30
CA GLY A 98 -8.32 -9.08 -2.59
C GLY A 98 -9.49 -8.11 -2.46
N SER A 99 -9.63 -7.19 -3.41
CA SER A 99 -10.82 -6.35 -3.57
C SER A 99 -11.18 -6.22 -5.04
N ARG A 100 -12.45 -6.43 -5.37
CA ARG A 100 -12.99 -6.31 -6.73
C ARG A 100 -12.96 -4.87 -7.26
N ASN A 101 -12.81 -3.89 -6.38
CA ASN A 101 -12.85 -2.48 -6.75
C ASN A 101 -11.50 -1.81 -6.41
N PRO A 102 -10.76 -1.30 -7.40
CA PRO A 102 -9.44 -0.72 -7.17
C PRO A 102 -9.46 0.51 -6.26
N ARG A 103 -10.61 1.17 -6.09
CA ARG A 103 -10.79 2.33 -5.20
C ARG A 103 -11.12 1.95 -3.76
N CYS A 104 -11.13 0.68 -3.42
CA CYS A 104 -11.55 0.16 -2.12
C CYS A 104 -10.37 -0.24 -1.25
N CYS A 105 -9.24 0.45 -1.37
CA CYS A 105 -8.09 0.23 -0.50
C CYS A 105 -7.30 1.52 -0.32
N LEU A 106 -6.63 1.66 0.82
CA LEU A 106 -5.74 2.77 1.12
C LEU A 106 -4.60 2.33 2.03
N LEU A 107 -3.51 3.09 2.06
CA LEU A 107 -2.43 2.94 3.03
C LEU A 107 -2.54 4.06 4.07
N ARG A 108 -2.52 3.71 5.35
CA ARG A 108 -2.55 4.66 6.48
C ARG A 108 -1.55 4.21 7.52
N ASP A 109 -0.60 5.09 7.88
CA ASP A 109 0.32 4.86 9.01
C ASP A 109 1.03 3.49 8.95
N GLY A 110 1.29 3.00 7.73
CA GLY A 110 1.88 1.68 7.50
C GLY A 110 0.92 0.48 7.56
N LEU A 111 -0.37 0.72 7.75
CA LEU A 111 -1.43 -0.26 7.66
C LEU A 111 -2.16 -0.14 6.32
N LEU A 112 -2.19 -1.22 5.56
CA LEU A 112 -3.05 -1.33 4.39
C LEU A 112 -4.46 -1.63 4.86
N VAL A 113 -5.42 -0.81 4.47
CA VAL A 113 -6.85 -1.04 4.70
C VAL A 113 -7.48 -1.46 3.37
N VAL A 114 -8.17 -2.60 3.37
CA VAL A 114 -8.88 -3.14 2.20
C VAL A 114 -10.37 -3.29 2.52
N ALA A 115 -11.22 -2.65 1.74
CA ALA A 115 -12.66 -2.80 1.79
C ALA A 115 -13.11 -3.94 0.85
N ARG A 116 -13.85 -4.88 1.43
CA ARG A 116 -14.46 -6.05 0.79
C ARG A 116 -15.96 -6.06 1.03
N ASP A 117 -16.64 -7.02 0.42
CA ASP A 117 -18.10 -7.13 0.53
C ASP A 117 -18.52 -7.29 2.00
N GLU A 118 -17.73 -8.01 2.80
CA GLU A 118 -18.03 -8.32 4.22
C GLU A 118 -17.61 -7.20 5.19
N GLY A 119 -16.69 -6.31 4.81
CA GLY A 119 -16.20 -5.28 5.74
C GLY A 119 -14.87 -4.62 5.35
N LEU A 120 -14.21 -4.00 6.33
CA LEU A 120 -12.85 -3.48 6.25
C LEU A 120 -11.87 -4.46 6.89
N TYR A 121 -10.71 -4.61 6.26
CA TYR A 121 -9.65 -5.53 6.66
C TYR A 121 -8.34 -4.75 6.72
N ASP A 122 -7.66 -4.83 7.85
CA ASP A 122 -6.40 -4.12 8.08
C ASP A 122 -5.23 -5.10 7.99
N TYR A 123 -4.14 -4.69 7.33
CA TYR A 123 -2.96 -5.51 7.11
C TYR A 123 -1.69 -4.76 7.50
N THR A 124 -0.82 -5.47 8.21
CA THR A 124 0.60 -5.15 8.35
C THR A 124 1.38 -5.83 7.23
N LEU A 125 2.71 -5.68 7.23
CA LEU A 125 3.56 -6.34 6.22
C LEU A 125 3.60 -7.86 6.37
N ASP A 126 3.27 -8.37 7.54
CA ASP A 126 3.44 -9.78 7.87
C ASP A 126 2.09 -10.51 7.95
N THR A 127 1.04 -9.80 8.33
CA THR A 127 -0.25 -10.44 8.65
C THR A 127 -1.43 -9.49 8.59
N ARG A 128 -2.63 -10.08 8.63
CA ARG A 128 -3.89 -9.39 8.90
C ARG A 128 -3.93 -8.93 10.36
N ALA A 129 -4.12 -7.64 10.58
CA ALA A 129 -4.12 -6.99 11.88
C ALA A 129 -5.52 -6.85 12.49
N GLY A 130 -6.56 -6.69 11.66
CA GLY A 130 -7.89 -6.40 12.16
C GLY A 130 -8.99 -6.55 11.12
N CYS A 131 -10.24 -6.50 11.59
CA CYS A 131 -11.40 -6.38 10.72
C CYS A 131 -12.57 -5.65 11.39
N THR A 132 -13.34 -4.96 10.57
CA THR A 132 -14.61 -4.34 10.94
C THR A 132 -15.67 -4.80 9.94
N VAL A 133 -16.61 -5.61 10.41
CA VAL A 133 -17.64 -6.25 9.57
C VAL A 133 -18.85 -5.34 9.41
N PHE A 134 -19.32 -5.16 8.18
CA PHE A 134 -20.59 -4.49 7.88
C PHE A 134 -20.97 -4.65 6.40
N GLU A 135 -22.27 -4.59 6.16
CA GLU A 135 -22.87 -4.86 4.87
C GLU A 135 -22.80 -3.65 3.91
N GLY A 136 -22.98 -3.93 2.62
CA GLY A 136 -23.12 -2.93 1.56
C GLY A 136 -22.03 -3.02 0.51
N LYS A 137 -22.40 -2.81 -0.75
CA LYS A 137 -21.48 -2.88 -1.88
C LYS A 137 -20.51 -1.70 -1.85
N LYS A 138 -19.21 -2.00 -1.77
CA LYS A 138 -18.13 -1.01 -1.58
C LYS A 138 -17.82 -0.29 -2.89
N GLN A 139 -17.84 1.04 -2.88
CA GLN A 139 -17.58 1.86 -4.07
C GLN A 139 -16.25 2.60 -3.99
N GLN A 140 -15.93 3.17 -2.83
CA GLN A 140 -14.71 3.94 -2.65
C GLN A 140 -14.35 4.03 -1.18
N LEU A 141 -13.09 3.75 -0.87
CA LEU A 141 -12.48 3.99 0.42
C LEU A 141 -11.53 5.18 0.29
N ALA A 142 -11.64 6.15 1.18
CA ALA A 142 -10.78 7.32 1.21
C ALA A 142 -10.45 7.72 2.65
N MET A 143 -9.31 8.38 2.82
CA MET A 143 -8.94 9.01 4.07
C MET A 143 -9.29 10.49 4.03
N LEU A 144 -9.99 10.97 5.05
CA LEU A 144 -10.29 12.39 5.26
C LEU A 144 -9.82 12.79 6.66
N ARG A 145 -8.62 13.41 6.74
CA ARG A 145 -7.94 13.72 8.00
C ARG A 145 -7.74 12.46 8.85
N ARG A 146 -8.45 12.33 9.97
CA ARG A 146 -8.38 11.17 10.87
C ARG A 146 -9.48 10.14 10.63
N PHE A 147 -10.33 10.35 9.64
CA PHE A 147 -11.51 9.52 9.39
C PHE A 147 -11.30 8.63 8.17
N HIS A 148 -11.78 7.39 8.26
CA HIS A 148 -11.99 6.52 7.12
C HIS A 148 -13.39 6.77 6.58
N VAL A 149 -13.46 7.24 5.34
CA VAL A 149 -14.73 7.49 4.65
C VAL A 149 -14.90 6.39 3.63
N LEU A 150 -15.95 5.60 3.81
CA LEU A 150 -16.31 4.54 2.89
C LEU A 150 -17.65 4.88 2.24
N VAL A 151 -17.64 4.96 0.92
CA VAL A 151 -18.84 5.11 0.11
C VAL A 151 -19.36 3.72 -0.24
N THR A 152 -20.61 3.46 0.12
CA THR A 152 -21.34 2.25 -0.25
C THR A 152 -22.53 2.62 -1.11
N SER A 153 -22.88 1.77 -2.09
CA SER A 153 -24.20 1.87 -2.73
C SER A 153 -25.21 1.12 -1.88
N GLN A 154 -26.36 1.74 -1.61
CA GLN A 154 -27.52 0.97 -1.16
C GLN A 154 -27.87 -0.05 -2.24
N GLY A 155 -27.86 -1.33 -1.88
CA GLY A 155 -28.52 -2.34 -2.68
C GLY A 155 -30.01 -2.04 -2.65
N GLY A 156 -30.50 -1.34 -3.67
CA GLY A 156 -31.94 -1.31 -3.94
C GLY A 156 -32.39 -2.75 -4.12
N ARG A 157 -33.29 -3.22 -3.26
CA ARG A 157 -34.10 -4.39 -3.58
C ARG A 157 -34.86 -4.07 -4.86
N GLY A 158 -34.42 -4.65 -5.97
CA GLY A 158 -35.22 -4.82 -7.18
C GLY A 158 -35.93 -6.15 -7.11
#